data_AF-A0A067SM71-F1
#
_entry.id   AF-A0A067SM71-F1
#
_cell.length_a   1.000
_cell.length_b   1.000
_cell.length_c   1.000
_cell.angle_alpha   90.00
_cell.angle_beta   90.00
_cell.angle_gamma   90.00
#
_symmetry.space_group_name_H-M   'P 1'
#
loop_
_entity.id
_entity.type
_entity.pdbx_description
1 polymer ?
#
loop_
_entity_poly.entity_id
_entity_poly.type
_entity_poly.pdbx_seq_one_letter_code
_entity_poly.pdbx_strand_id
1 'polypeptide(L)'
;MKLSGSLTLIASLLSVLPTAHALVGSSWSVTNVPSAGLTDISFPITIVETEHIPGYYFAQQFNFVGHNDIGYIGIQPRHNRGGKAVLHGVFSSFIAGTTTSDANCSPGADGGPGVSCSVEWNGVYGRKYDFEVKTAGNRVWVGSAVDTVTGTRIHIGKYTLPAGSQGIKSSQAGFVEWYPWNNGEPPNHCARLPYQKTIFGNPTTTHEGSIGTQGLSYEYGDCVGKVAFNTQKAATRLETVPVSF
;
A
#
# COMPACT_ATOMS: atom_id res chain seq x y z
N MET A 1 39.49 -38.86 26.78
CA MET A 1 38.25 -38.87 25.97
C MET A 1 37.20 -38.03 26.69
N LYS A 2 37.04 -36.76 26.30
CA LYS A 2 35.93 -35.88 26.73
C LYS A 2 35.62 -34.99 25.52
N LEU A 3 34.49 -35.26 24.86
CA LEU A 3 33.94 -34.36 23.84
C LEU A 3 33.26 -33.19 24.56
N SER A 4 33.70 -31.97 24.27
CA SER A 4 32.98 -30.75 24.62
C SER A 4 32.21 -30.29 23.38
N GLY A 5 30.89 -30.46 23.41
CA GLY A 5 29.98 -29.98 22.38
C GLY A 5 29.79 -28.47 22.51
N SER A 6 30.13 -27.71 21.46
CA SER A 6 29.78 -26.29 21.37
C SER A 6 28.36 -26.19 20.84
N LEU A 7 27.47 -25.64 21.67
CA LEU A 7 26.10 -25.32 21.32
C LEU A 7 26.11 -23.99 20.55
N THR A 8 26.02 -24.04 19.22
CA THR A 8 25.92 -22.84 18.39
C THR A 8 24.49 -22.29 18.50
N LEU A 9 24.31 -21.22 19.29
CA LEU A 9 23.08 -20.42 19.26
C LEU A 9 22.99 -19.76 17.88
N ILE A 10 22.03 -20.20 17.06
CA ILE A 10 21.65 -19.49 15.83
C ILE A 10 20.85 -18.26 16.29
N ALA A 11 21.50 -17.11 16.30
CA ALA A 11 20.80 -15.83 16.45
C ALA A 11 19.96 -15.62 15.17
N SER A 12 18.65 -15.80 15.30
CA SER A 12 17.68 -15.37 14.31
C SER A 12 17.79 -13.85 14.18
N LEU A 13 18.43 -13.37 13.10
CA LEU A 13 18.32 -11.99 12.69
C LEU A 13 16.83 -11.73 12.37
N LEU A 14 16.12 -11.11 13.31
CA LEU A 14 14.94 -10.33 12.94
C LEU A 14 15.44 -9.27 11.95
N SER A 15 15.06 -9.41 10.69
CA SER A 15 15.14 -8.33 9.72
C SER A 15 14.44 -7.13 10.32
N VAL A 16 15.22 -6.12 10.70
CA VAL A 16 14.72 -4.80 11.04
C VAL A 16 14.17 -4.23 9.74
N LEU A 17 12.92 -4.55 9.43
CA LEU A 17 12.17 -3.76 8.47
C LEU A 17 12.21 -2.33 9.04
N PRO A 18 12.56 -1.30 8.25
CA PRO A 18 12.44 0.07 8.70
C PRO A 18 11.03 0.21 9.29
N THR A 19 10.95 0.69 10.53
CA THR A 19 9.69 1.01 11.18
C THR A 19 9.06 2.12 10.36
N ALA A 20 8.32 1.75 9.33
CA ALA A 20 7.42 2.66 8.64
C ALA A 20 6.51 3.23 9.73
N HIS A 21 6.55 4.55 9.93
CA HIS A 21 5.76 5.26 10.94
C HIS A 21 4.32 5.40 10.44
N ALA A 22 3.72 4.25 10.16
CA ALA A 22 2.34 4.15 9.78
C ALA A 22 1.49 4.23 11.04
N LEU A 23 0.48 5.09 10.96
CA LEU A 23 -0.29 5.59 12.11
C LEU A 23 -1.67 4.93 12.15
N VAL A 24 -2.14 4.52 10.97
CA VAL A 24 -3.43 3.88 10.79
C VAL A 24 -3.24 2.63 9.96
N GLY A 25 -3.80 1.53 10.43
CA GLY A 25 -3.85 0.26 9.74
C GLY A 25 -5.26 0.00 9.27
N SER A 26 -5.40 -0.78 8.21
CA SER A 26 -6.67 -1.38 7.85
C SER A 26 -6.41 -2.81 7.36
N SER A 27 -7.40 -3.70 7.42
CA SER A 27 -7.24 -5.05 6.89
C SER A 27 -8.16 -5.24 5.69
N TRP A 28 -7.77 -6.08 4.75
CA TRP A 28 -8.66 -6.49 3.68
C TRP A 28 -8.57 -8.00 3.47
N SER A 29 -9.65 -8.57 2.95
CA SER A 29 -9.71 -9.97 2.55
C SER A 29 -10.58 -10.16 1.31
N VAL A 30 -10.37 -11.26 0.60
CA VAL A 30 -11.14 -11.71 -0.54
C VAL A 30 -11.47 -13.19 -0.35
N THR A 31 -12.74 -13.55 -0.50
CA THR A 31 -13.19 -14.95 -0.44
C THR A 31 -12.98 -15.68 -1.77
N ASN A 32 -13.12 -17.00 -1.76
CA ASN A 32 -13.04 -17.84 -2.96
C ASN A 32 -11.76 -17.63 -3.79
N VAL A 33 -10.60 -17.55 -3.13
CA VAL A 33 -9.32 -17.32 -3.80
C VAL A 33 -8.70 -18.65 -4.20
N PRO A 34 -8.25 -18.84 -5.47
CA PRO A 34 -7.54 -20.03 -5.89
C PRO A 34 -6.29 -20.30 -5.03
N SER A 35 -5.88 -21.57 -4.89
CA SER A 35 -4.63 -21.91 -4.19
C SER A 35 -3.40 -21.25 -4.83
N ALA A 36 -3.45 -21.00 -6.14
CA ALA A 36 -2.42 -20.26 -6.87
C ALA A 36 -2.49 -18.73 -6.67
N GLY A 37 -3.50 -18.22 -5.98
CA GLY A 37 -3.76 -16.79 -5.77
C GLY A 37 -4.55 -16.13 -6.90
N LEU A 38 -4.94 -14.88 -6.68
CA LEU A 38 -5.66 -14.04 -7.64
C LEU A 38 -4.73 -13.54 -8.75
N THR A 39 -5.25 -13.39 -9.98
CA THR A 39 -4.54 -12.79 -11.12
C THR A 39 -4.63 -11.27 -11.15
N ASP A 40 -5.59 -10.72 -10.41
CA ASP A 40 -5.79 -9.29 -10.26
C ASP A 40 -6.50 -8.97 -8.96
N ILE A 41 -6.28 -7.75 -8.48
CA ILE A 41 -7.05 -7.14 -7.39
C ILE A 41 -7.06 -5.63 -7.61
N SER A 42 -8.18 -4.99 -7.26
CA SER A 42 -8.37 -3.54 -7.38
C SER A 42 -8.78 -2.98 -6.03
N PHE A 43 -8.08 -1.95 -5.58
CA PHE A 43 -8.31 -1.28 -4.30
C PHE A 43 -8.89 0.12 -4.50
N PRO A 44 -10.18 0.34 -4.20
CA PRO A 44 -10.77 1.67 -4.30
C PRO A 44 -10.25 2.59 -3.18
N ILE A 45 -9.65 3.73 -3.55
CA ILE A 45 -9.20 4.76 -2.60
C ILE A 45 -9.75 6.12 -3.03
N THR A 46 -10.29 6.89 -2.08
CA THR A 46 -10.70 8.29 -2.29
C THR A 46 -10.08 9.17 -1.22
N ILE A 47 -9.23 10.12 -1.60
CA ILE A 47 -8.76 11.16 -0.69
C ILE A 47 -9.82 12.28 -0.71
N VAL A 48 -10.67 12.32 0.30
CA VAL A 48 -11.83 13.23 0.37
C VAL A 48 -11.38 14.65 0.67
N GLU A 49 -10.50 14.79 1.65
CA GLU A 49 -10.03 16.07 2.15
C GLU A 49 -8.63 15.89 2.72
N THR A 50 -7.70 16.73 2.30
CA THR A 50 -6.33 16.73 2.81
C THR A 50 -5.68 18.04 2.41
N GLU A 51 -4.60 18.42 3.10
CA GLU A 51 -3.72 19.44 2.56
C GLU A 51 -3.01 18.91 1.29
N HIS A 52 -2.91 19.75 0.27
CA HIS A 52 -2.21 19.40 -0.97
C HIS A 52 -0.70 19.56 -0.75
N ILE A 53 -0.12 18.65 0.02
CA ILE A 53 1.28 18.63 0.43
C ILE A 53 1.83 17.20 0.36
N PRO A 54 3.14 17.02 0.15
CA PRO A 54 3.76 15.71 0.33
C PRO A 54 3.75 15.31 1.82
N GLY A 55 3.61 14.01 2.08
CA GLY A 55 3.88 13.44 3.40
C GLY A 55 2.99 12.26 3.74
N TYR A 56 1.71 12.30 3.37
CA TYR A 56 0.83 11.15 3.54
C TYR A 56 0.99 10.12 2.43
N TYR A 57 0.93 8.85 2.82
CA TYR A 57 0.79 7.74 1.91
C TYR A 57 -0.38 6.85 2.33
N PHE A 58 -1.36 6.70 1.43
CA PHE A 58 -2.53 5.84 1.59
C PHE A 58 -2.35 4.62 0.70
N ALA A 59 -2.16 3.45 1.29
CA ALA A 59 -1.73 2.27 0.53
C ALA A 59 -2.40 0.98 1.00
N GLN A 60 -2.48 0.03 0.08
CA GLN A 60 -2.85 -1.35 0.35
C GLN A 60 -1.66 -2.25 0.08
N GLN A 61 -1.27 -3.04 1.07
CA GLN A 61 -0.26 -4.07 0.89
C GLN A 61 -0.91 -5.34 0.35
N PHE A 62 -0.11 -6.20 -0.26
CA PHE A 62 -0.51 -7.53 -0.71
C PHE A 62 0.71 -8.45 -0.68
N ASN A 63 0.48 -9.75 -0.63
CA ASN A 63 1.52 -10.76 -0.83
C ASN A 63 1.22 -11.60 -2.05
N PHE A 64 2.26 -12.19 -2.60
CA PHE A 64 2.14 -13.22 -3.62
C PHE A 64 2.30 -14.62 -3.00
N VAL A 65 1.54 -15.58 -3.51
CA VAL A 65 1.76 -16.99 -3.23
C VAL A 65 3.19 -17.35 -3.66
N GLY A 66 3.91 -18.06 -2.78
CA GLY A 66 5.34 -18.36 -2.92
C GLY A 66 6.28 -17.39 -2.17
N HIS A 67 5.76 -16.28 -1.62
CA HIS A 67 6.58 -15.27 -0.91
C HIS A 67 5.95 -14.81 0.42
N ASN A 68 6.81 -14.38 1.34
CA ASN A 68 6.41 -13.76 2.61
C ASN A 68 6.56 -12.24 2.59
N ASP A 69 7.46 -11.71 1.75
CA ASP A 69 7.58 -10.27 1.52
C ASP A 69 6.34 -9.72 0.82
N ILE A 70 6.11 -8.44 1.04
CA ILE A 70 4.93 -7.73 0.55
C ILE A 70 5.21 -7.01 -0.78
N GLY A 71 4.14 -6.60 -1.45
CA GLY A 71 4.12 -5.42 -2.30
C GLY A 71 3.10 -4.43 -1.73
N TYR A 72 3.08 -3.22 -2.27
CA TYR A 72 2.01 -2.28 -2.02
C TYR A 72 1.63 -1.50 -3.28
N ILE A 73 0.44 -0.93 -3.26
CA ILE A 73 0.00 0.07 -4.22
C ILE A 73 -0.79 1.15 -3.49
N GLY A 74 -0.68 2.40 -3.93
CA GLY A 74 -1.42 3.47 -3.31
C GLY A 74 -1.16 4.85 -3.89
N ILE A 75 -1.52 5.86 -3.11
CA ILE A 75 -1.54 7.27 -3.52
C ILE A 75 -1.02 8.21 -2.44
N GLN A 76 -0.33 9.25 -2.89
CA GLN A 76 0.22 10.32 -2.08
C GLN A 76 -0.26 11.68 -2.62
N PRO A 77 -0.80 12.55 -1.75
CA PRO A 77 -1.01 13.95 -2.08
C PRO A 77 0.31 14.66 -2.45
N ARG A 78 0.20 15.68 -3.30
CA ARG A 78 1.30 16.56 -3.70
C ARG A 78 0.82 18.01 -3.73
N HIS A 79 1.78 18.93 -3.71
CA HIS A 79 1.52 20.33 -4.01
C HIS A 79 0.86 20.50 -5.37
N ASN A 80 -0.04 21.48 -5.45
CA ASN A 80 -0.59 21.91 -6.73
C ASN A 80 0.55 22.38 -7.64
N ARG A 81 0.44 22.07 -8.94
CA ARG A 81 1.40 22.50 -9.96
C ARG A 81 0.64 23.15 -11.10
N GLY A 82 0.96 24.41 -11.41
CA GLY A 82 0.26 25.18 -12.43
C GLY A 82 -1.25 25.32 -12.17
N GLY A 83 -1.65 25.47 -10.90
CA GLY A 83 -3.05 25.58 -10.48
C GLY A 83 -3.84 24.27 -10.51
N LYS A 84 -3.20 23.13 -10.79
CA LYS A 84 -3.83 21.80 -10.82
C LYS A 84 -3.41 20.95 -9.65
N ALA A 85 -4.34 20.16 -9.13
CA ALA A 85 -4.06 19.11 -8.17
C ALA A 85 -3.14 18.05 -8.78
N VAL A 86 -2.12 17.66 -8.03
CA VAL A 86 -1.19 16.60 -8.40
C VAL A 86 -1.37 15.45 -7.43
N LEU A 87 -1.44 14.25 -7.97
CA LEU A 87 -1.44 13.00 -7.21
C LEU A 87 -0.20 12.20 -7.63
N HIS A 88 0.38 11.49 -6.68
CA HIS A 88 1.54 10.64 -6.89
C HIS A 88 1.18 9.21 -6.52
N GLY A 89 1.24 8.30 -7.49
CA GLY A 89 0.93 6.89 -7.31
C GLY A 89 2.21 6.10 -7.14
N VAL A 90 2.18 5.12 -6.24
CA VAL A 90 3.32 4.24 -5.97
C VAL A 90 2.87 2.80 -6.08
N PHE A 91 3.73 1.96 -6.68
CA PHE A 91 3.54 0.52 -6.80
C PHE A 91 4.88 -0.19 -6.61
N SER A 92 5.00 -0.97 -5.54
CA SER A 92 6.27 -1.59 -5.15
C SER A 92 6.14 -3.08 -4.88
N SER A 93 7.25 -3.79 -5.05
CA SER A 93 7.49 -5.16 -4.59
C SER A 93 8.75 -5.15 -3.75
N PHE A 94 8.68 -5.72 -2.55
CA PHE A 94 9.83 -5.93 -1.66
C PHE A 94 10.47 -7.31 -1.86
N ILE A 95 9.97 -8.10 -2.81
CA ILE A 95 10.47 -9.44 -3.07
C ILE A 95 11.82 -9.34 -3.77
N ALA A 96 12.86 -9.88 -3.13
CA ALA A 96 14.20 -9.95 -3.70
C ALA A 96 14.21 -10.69 -5.06
N GLY A 97 14.98 -10.18 -6.00
CA GLY A 97 15.02 -10.72 -7.37
C GLY A 97 13.88 -10.25 -8.28
N THR A 98 13.00 -9.36 -7.80
CA THR A 98 12.08 -8.63 -8.68
C THR A 98 12.88 -7.75 -9.65
N THR A 99 12.49 -7.73 -10.92
CA THR A 99 13.16 -6.94 -11.97
C THR A 99 12.16 -6.08 -12.73
N THR A 100 12.63 -5.06 -13.46
CA THR A 100 11.78 -4.21 -14.28
C THR A 100 12.55 -3.67 -15.48
N SER A 101 11.81 -3.32 -16.54
CA SER A 101 12.28 -2.54 -17.68
C SER A 101 11.40 -1.30 -17.91
N ASP A 102 10.52 -1.00 -16.97
CA ASP A 102 9.55 0.08 -17.06
C ASP A 102 10.18 1.40 -16.60
N ALA A 103 9.97 2.47 -17.37
CA ALA A 103 10.61 3.76 -17.14
C ALA A 103 10.17 4.45 -15.84
N ASN A 104 9.01 4.07 -15.30
CA ASN A 104 8.51 4.60 -14.03
C ASN A 104 9.13 3.89 -12.81
N CYS A 105 9.92 2.84 -13.04
CA CYS A 105 10.39 1.96 -11.99
C CYS A 105 11.91 1.99 -11.83
N SER A 106 12.36 1.78 -10.60
CA SER A 106 13.78 1.65 -10.25
C SER A 106 14.02 0.44 -9.36
N PRO A 107 15.22 -0.16 -9.38
CA PRO A 107 15.61 -1.16 -8.40
C PRO A 107 15.52 -0.62 -6.96
N GLY A 108 15.09 -1.50 -6.07
CA GLY A 108 14.92 -1.25 -4.64
C GLY A 108 13.52 -0.77 -4.27
N ALA A 109 13.03 -1.23 -3.13
CA ALA A 109 11.79 -0.75 -2.50
C ALA A 109 12.13 -0.18 -1.12
N ASP A 110 11.96 1.14 -0.96
CA ASP A 110 12.30 1.90 0.25
C ASP A 110 13.74 1.66 0.74
N GLY A 111 14.68 1.58 -0.21
CA GLY A 111 16.09 1.29 0.05
C GLY A 111 16.42 -0.18 0.30
N GLY A 112 15.41 -1.04 0.42
CA GLY A 112 15.53 -2.49 0.53
C GLY A 112 15.49 -3.22 -0.83
N PRO A 113 15.45 -4.57 -0.80
CA PRO A 113 15.32 -5.39 -2.01
C PRO A 113 14.04 -5.11 -2.81
N GLY A 114 14.06 -5.47 -4.10
CA GLY A 114 12.86 -5.47 -4.95
C GLY A 114 12.85 -4.32 -5.97
N VAL A 115 11.66 -3.79 -6.26
CA VAL A 115 11.43 -2.72 -7.25
C VAL A 115 10.34 -1.77 -6.74
N SER A 116 10.55 -0.48 -6.91
CA SER A 116 9.54 0.56 -6.68
C SER A 116 9.27 1.32 -7.97
N CYS A 117 7.99 1.57 -8.23
CA CYS A 117 7.50 2.34 -9.36
C CYS A 117 6.69 3.52 -8.88
N SER A 118 6.80 4.65 -9.58
CA SER A 118 5.95 5.80 -9.28
C SER A 118 5.67 6.67 -10.48
N VAL A 119 4.55 7.40 -10.42
CA VAL A 119 4.18 8.38 -11.42
C VAL A 119 3.37 9.50 -10.77
N GLU A 120 3.56 10.73 -11.27
CA GLU A 120 2.67 11.84 -10.96
C GLU A 120 1.73 12.13 -12.12
N TRP A 121 0.48 12.47 -11.80
CA TRP A 121 -0.49 12.96 -12.77
C TRP A 121 -1.30 14.11 -12.19
N ASN A 122 -1.95 14.86 -13.08
CA ASN A 122 -2.95 15.85 -12.68
C ASN A 122 -4.23 15.10 -12.29
N GLY A 123 -4.47 14.96 -10.99
CA GLY A 123 -5.60 14.25 -10.43
C GLY A 123 -6.69 15.17 -9.91
N VAL A 124 -7.72 14.58 -9.29
CA VAL A 124 -8.82 15.32 -8.67
C VAL A 124 -9.08 14.73 -7.28
N TYR A 125 -8.87 15.52 -6.23
CA TYR A 125 -9.25 15.14 -4.87
C TYR A 125 -10.77 14.98 -4.76
N GLY A 126 -11.23 14.13 -3.85
CA GLY A 126 -12.63 13.72 -3.72
C GLY A 126 -13.10 12.70 -4.75
N ARG A 127 -12.28 12.35 -5.75
CA ARG A 127 -12.59 11.25 -6.69
C ARG A 127 -12.07 9.91 -6.21
N LYS A 128 -12.87 8.88 -6.48
CA LYS A 128 -12.47 7.49 -6.29
C LYS A 128 -11.56 7.05 -7.44
N TYR A 129 -10.39 6.58 -7.07
CA TYR A 129 -9.47 5.89 -7.97
C TYR A 129 -9.40 4.41 -7.57
N ASP A 130 -9.54 3.51 -8.54
CA ASP A 130 -9.33 2.09 -8.32
C ASP A 130 -7.85 1.77 -8.62
N PHE A 131 -7.10 1.37 -7.59
CA PHE A 131 -5.69 0.98 -7.68
C PHE A 131 -5.60 -0.50 -8.04
N GLU A 132 -5.38 -0.77 -9.33
CA GLU A 132 -5.37 -2.11 -9.88
C GLU A 132 -3.96 -2.70 -9.88
N VAL A 133 -3.84 -3.94 -9.41
CA VAL A 133 -2.66 -4.78 -9.53
C VAL A 133 -3.07 -6.00 -10.35
N LYS A 134 -2.49 -6.14 -11.55
CA LYS A 134 -2.91 -7.19 -12.51
C LYS A 134 -1.71 -7.85 -13.16
N THR A 135 -1.76 -9.18 -13.31
CA THR A 135 -0.73 -9.90 -14.05
C THR A 135 -0.93 -9.78 -15.57
N ALA A 136 0.18 -9.62 -16.29
CA ALA A 136 0.27 -9.75 -17.74
C ALA A 136 0.76 -11.16 -18.17
N GLY A 137 0.76 -12.13 -17.25
CA GLY A 137 1.36 -13.45 -17.43
C GLY A 137 2.86 -13.44 -17.16
N ASN A 138 3.49 -14.63 -17.16
CA ASN A 138 4.94 -14.79 -16.98
C ASN A 138 5.51 -14.07 -15.74
N ARG A 139 4.75 -13.99 -14.64
CA ARG A 139 5.09 -13.28 -13.39
C ARG A 139 5.26 -11.77 -13.53
N VAL A 140 4.81 -11.20 -14.64
CA VAL A 140 4.78 -9.77 -14.88
C VAL A 140 3.53 -9.20 -14.26
N TRP A 141 3.68 -8.14 -13.46
CA TRP A 141 2.61 -7.44 -12.74
C TRP A 141 2.63 -5.97 -13.05
N VAL A 142 1.44 -5.41 -13.30
CA VAL A 142 1.22 -4.01 -13.66
C VAL A 142 0.38 -3.35 -12.58
N GLY A 143 0.86 -2.19 -12.10
CA GLY A 143 0.14 -1.31 -11.20
C GLY A 143 -0.49 -0.15 -11.98
N SER A 144 -1.76 0.16 -11.72
CA SER A 144 -2.46 1.28 -12.36
C SER A 144 -3.39 1.99 -11.38
N ALA A 145 -3.59 3.30 -11.56
CA ALA A 145 -4.70 4.03 -10.96
C ALA A 145 -5.76 4.29 -12.03
N VAL A 146 -7.03 3.97 -11.75
CA VAL A 146 -8.15 4.18 -12.67
C VAL A 146 -9.10 5.22 -12.10
N ASP A 147 -9.24 6.37 -12.76
CA ASP A 147 -10.25 7.37 -12.39
C ASP A 147 -11.64 6.80 -12.71
N THR A 148 -12.43 6.51 -11.67
CA THR A 148 -13.73 5.86 -11.85
C THR A 148 -14.82 6.75 -12.44
N VAL A 149 -14.58 8.06 -12.55
CA VAL A 149 -15.48 9.01 -13.21
C VAL A 149 -15.22 9.03 -14.71
N THR A 150 -13.96 8.95 -15.14
CA THR A 150 -13.59 9.10 -16.57
C THR A 150 -13.20 7.79 -17.25
N GLY A 151 -12.92 6.74 -16.48
CA GLY A 151 -12.31 5.49 -16.97
C GLY A 151 -10.83 5.62 -17.35
N THR A 152 -10.22 6.79 -17.15
CA THR A 152 -8.82 7.02 -17.51
C THR A 152 -7.91 6.15 -16.65
N ARG A 153 -7.04 5.38 -17.31
CA ARG A 153 -6.05 4.53 -16.66
C ARG A 153 -4.68 5.21 -16.67
N ILE A 154 -4.14 5.44 -15.48
CA ILE A 154 -2.79 5.93 -15.26
C ILE A 154 -1.89 4.73 -14.97
N HIS A 155 -0.90 4.51 -15.84
CA HIS A 155 0.12 3.49 -15.64
C HIS A 155 1.11 3.94 -14.57
N ILE A 156 1.15 3.24 -13.42
CA ILE A 156 2.10 3.55 -12.35
C ILE A 156 3.43 2.84 -12.63
N GLY A 157 3.38 1.58 -13.05
CA GLY A 157 4.59 0.83 -13.38
C GLY A 157 4.33 -0.65 -13.58
N LYS A 158 5.42 -1.37 -13.88
CA LYS A 158 5.40 -2.81 -14.13
C LYS A 158 6.68 -3.44 -13.64
N TYR A 159 6.58 -4.62 -13.04
CA TYR A 159 7.74 -5.43 -12.67
C TYR A 159 7.50 -6.91 -12.92
N THR A 160 8.58 -7.69 -12.93
CA THR A 160 8.58 -9.15 -13.03
C THR A 160 9.07 -9.72 -11.72
N LEU A 161 8.22 -10.48 -11.03
CA LEU A 161 8.58 -11.18 -9.79
C LEU A 161 9.52 -12.37 -10.09
N PRO A 162 10.35 -12.83 -9.14
CA PRO A 162 11.28 -13.96 -9.35
C PRO A 162 10.56 -15.31 -9.56
N ALA A 163 11.30 -16.37 -9.90
CA ALA A 163 10.71 -17.69 -10.08
C ALA A 163 10.07 -18.19 -8.77
N GLY A 164 8.98 -18.96 -8.88
CA GLY A 164 8.21 -19.42 -7.72
C GLY A 164 7.06 -18.49 -7.30
N SER A 165 7.02 -17.25 -7.81
CA SER A 165 5.89 -16.34 -7.57
C SER A 165 4.65 -16.75 -8.36
N GLN A 166 3.49 -16.72 -7.70
CA GLN A 166 2.19 -16.93 -8.34
C GLN A 166 1.27 -15.71 -8.12
N GLY A 167 -0.03 -15.92 -7.96
CA GLY A 167 -1.05 -14.89 -7.75
C GLY A 167 -1.03 -14.24 -6.37
N ILE A 168 -1.90 -13.27 -6.18
CA ILE A 168 -2.05 -12.50 -4.94
C ILE A 168 -2.81 -13.34 -3.89
N LYS A 169 -2.32 -13.32 -2.65
CA LYS A 169 -2.95 -14.01 -1.51
C LYS A 169 -4.30 -13.36 -1.13
N SER A 170 -5.10 -14.09 -0.36
CA SER A 170 -6.50 -13.72 -0.07
C SER A 170 -6.68 -12.58 0.93
N SER A 171 -5.64 -12.12 1.61
CA SER A 171 -5.76 -11.06 2.62
C SER A 171 -4.43 -10.40 2.89
N GLN A 172 -4.47 -9.12 3.23
CA GLN A 172 -3.34 -8.41 3.83
C GLN A 172 -3.87 -7.11 4.49
N ALA A 173 -2.96 -6.27 4.98
CA ALA A 173 -3.23 -4.97 5.54
C ALA A 173 -3.09 -3.85 4.50
N GLY A 174 -3.67 -2.70 4.81
CA GLY A 174 -3.34 -1.39 4.28
C GLY A 174 -2.81 -0.50 5.38
N PHE A 175 -2.27 0.65 4.98
CA PHE A 175 -1.72 1.61 5.92
C PHE A 175 -1.94 3.06 5.46
N VAL A 176 -1.98 3.94 6.46
CA VAL A 176 -1.77 5.37 6.29
C VAL A 176 -0.51 5.75 7.04
N GLU A 177 0.46 6.28 6.30
CA GLU A 177 1.76 6.68 6.81
C GLU A 177 1.98 8.17 6.64
N TRP A 178 2.61 8.79 7.63
CA TRP A 178 3.25 10.09 7.47
C TRP A 178 4.77 9.89 7.31
N TYR A 179 5.19 9.63 6.07
CA TYR A 179 6.57 9.21 5.77
C TYR A 179 7.67 10.24 6.09
N PRO A 180 7.41 11.56 6.28
CA PRO A 180 8.45 12.48 6.73
C PRO A 180 9.08 12.10 8.08
N TRP A 181 8.42 11.27 8.89
CA TRP A 181 8.96 10.78 10.16
C TRP A 181 9.88 9.56 10.03
N ASN A 182 10.02 8.97 8.84
CA ASN A 182 10.93 7.84 8.62
C ASN A 182 12.42 8.21 8.81
N ASN A 183 12.74 9.50 8.95
CA ASN A 183 14.07 10.00 9.27
C ASN A 183 14.15 10.64 10.68
N GLY A 184 13.18 10.35 11.54
CA GLY A 184 13.08 10.88 12.89
C GLY A 184 11.85 11.76 13.11
N GLU A 185 11.25 11.58 14.28
CA GLU A 185 10.06 12.31 14.70
C GLU A 185 10.44 13.62 15.42
N PRO A 186 9.80 14.75 15.10
CA PRO A 186 9.98 15.95 15.90
C PRO A 186 9.35 15.83 17.30
N PRO A 187 9.73 16.68 18.26
CA PRO A 187 8.99 16.80 19.52
C PRO A 187 7.51 17.09 19.26
N ASN A 188 6.63 16.46 20.06
CA ASN A 188 5.17 16.57 19.95
C ASN A 188 4.61 16.24 18.55
N HIS A 189 5.25 15.31 17.83
CA HIS A 189 4.92 14.99 16.45
C HIS A 189 3.43 14.63 16.23
N CYS A 190 2.79 13.86 17.14
CA CYS A 190 1.38 13.48 16.97
C CYS A 190 0.44 14.69 16.87
N ALA A 191 0.73 15.77 17.59
CA ALA A 191 -0.08 17.00 17.56
C ALA A 191 0.16 17.86 16.29
N ARG A 192 1.07 17.44 15.41
CA ARG A 192 1.52 18.19 14.21
C ARG A 192 1.16 17.50 12.90
N LEU A 193 0.44 16.39 12.95
CA LEU A 193 0.01 15.70 11.76
C LEU A 193 -1.04 16.57 11.03
N PRO A 194 -0.93 16.71 9.69
CA PRO A 194 -1.94 17.45 8.93
C PRO A 194 -3.26 16.68 8.86
N TYR A 195 -4.38 17.41 8.84
CA TYR A 195 -5.70 16.79 8.68
C TYR A 195 -5.79 15.96 7.39
N GLN A 196 -6.40 14.78 7.47
CA GLN A 196 -6.80 14.03 6.28
C GLN A 196 -8.11 13.25 6.50
N LYS A 197 -8.84 13.08 5.40
CA LYS A 197 -10.03 12.25 5.32
C LYS A 197 -9.95 11.37 4.08
N THR A 198 -9.93 10.07 4.29
CA THR A 198 -9.79 9.07 3.21
C THR A 198 -10.85 7.99 3.30
N ILE A 199 -11.24 7.45 2.16
CA ILE A 199 -12.17 6.32 2.03
C ILE A 199 -11.44 5.15 1.39
N PHE A 200 -11.42 4.02 2.08
CA PHE A 200 -10.98 2.72 1.57
C PHE A 200 -12.18 1.85 1.25
N GLY A 201 -12.35 1.49 -0.02
CA GLY A 201 -13.44 0.60 -0.44
C GLY A 201 -13.06 -0.87 -0.34
N ASN A 202 -14.07 -1.75 -0.42
CA ASN A 202 -13.84 -3.19 -0.58
C ASN A 202 -12.97 -3.46 -1.81
N PRO A 203 -11.94 -4.32 -1.70
CA PRO A 203 -11.22 -4.75 -2.87
C PRO A 203 -12.14 -5.52 -3.81
N THR A 204 -11.82 -5.51 -5.10
CA THR A 204 -12.52 -6.28 -6.13
C THR A 204 -11.53 -7.06 -6.96
N THR A 205 -11.98 -8.15 -7.58
CA THR A 205 -11.18 -8.99 -8.48
C THR A 205 -12.09 -9.54 -9.56
N THR A 206 -11.53 -9.91 -10.71
CA THR A 206 -12.27 -10.56 -11.79
C THR A 206 -12.54 -12.05 -11.54
N HIS A 207 -11.94 -12.64 -10.50
CA HIS A 207 -12.20 -14.04 -10.14
C HIS A 207 -13.66 -14.24 -9.69
N GLU A 208 -14.37 -15.13 -10.39
CA GLU A 208 -15.80 -15.33 -10.20
C GLU A 208 -16.15 -15.80 -8.77
N GLY A 209 -17.21 -15.23 -8.21
CA GLY A 209 -17.70 -15.59 -6.87
C GLY A 209 -16.83 -15.06 -5.72
N SER A 210 -15.74 -14.34 -5.99
CA SER A 210 -14.94 -13.69 -4.97
C SER A 210 -15.61 -12.44 -4.42
N ILE A 211 -15.63 -12.29 -3.10
CA ILE A 211 -16.17 -11.12 -2.40
C ILE A 211 -15.05 -10.50 -1.58
N GLY A 212 -14.71 -9.25 -1.90
CA GLY A 212 -13.76 -8.47 -1.12
C GLY A 212 -14.40 -7.76 0.05
N THR A 213 -13.69 -7.71 1.18
CA THR A 213 -14.08 -7.00 2.40
C THR A 213 -12.92 -6.14 2.88
N GLN A 214 -13.19 -4.85 3.03
CA GLN A 214 -12.35 -3.89 3.73
C GLN A 214 -12.79 -3.83 5.19
N GLY A 215 -11.85 -4.06 6.09
CA GLY A 215 -12.02 -3.95 7.53
C GLY A 215 -11.74 -2.54 8.01
N LEU A 216 -12.43 -2.19 9.11
CA LEU A 216 -12.35 -0.87 9.74
C LEU A 216 -10.91 -0.49 10.02
N SER A 217 -10.56 0.71 9.59
CA SER A 217 -9.28 1.32 9.91
C SER A 217 -9.14 1.53 11.42
N TYR A 218 -7.92 1.36 11.95
CA TYR A 218 -7.59 1.46 13.38
C TYR A 218 -6.24 2.15 13.58
N GLU A 219 -6.06 2.85 14.68
CA GLU A 219 -4.76 3.44 15.04
C GLU A 219 -3.77 2.37 15.50
N TYR A 220 -2.49 2.58 15.19
CA TYR A 220 -1.39 1.86 15.83
C TYR A 220 -0.15 2.74 15.91
N GLY A 221 0.88 2.26 16.61
CA GLY A 221 2.09 3.03 16.89
C GLY A 221 1.93 3.90 18.12
N ASP A 222 2.72 4.97 18.20
CA ASP A 222 2.85 5.79 19.40
C ASP A 222 1.88 6.99 19.43
N CYS A 223 1.20 7.29 18.33
CA CYS A 223 0.14 8.30 18.27
C CYS A 223 -1.26 7.80 18.65
N VAL A 224 -1.41 6.52 19.03
CA VAL A 224 -2.71 5.95 19.47
C VAL A 224 -3.33 6.78 20.58
N GLY A 225 -4.56 7.26 20.35
CA GLY A 225 -5.31 8.08 21.31
C GLY A 225 -4.74 9.48 21.56
N LYS A 226 -3.77 9.94 20.76
CA LYS A 226 -3.16 11.28 20.84
C LYS A 226 -3.62 12.22 19.72
N VAL A 227 -4.42 11.71 18.78
CA VAL A 227 -5.03 12.47 17.69
C VAL A 227 -6.54 12.25 17.70
N ALA A 228 -7.32 13.12 17.05
CA ALA A 228 -8.77 12.94 16.95
C ALA A 228 -9.14 11.94 15.83
N PHE A 229 -8.53 10.75 15.90
CA PHE A 229 -8.84 9.64 15.02
C PHE A 229 -10.29 9.21 15.19
N ASN A 230 -10.98 9.08 14.06
CA ASN A 230 -12.29 8.49 14.01
C ASN A 230 -12.39 7.60 12.75
N THR A 231 -13.21 6.56 12.84
CA THR A 231 -13.41 5.57 11.79
C THR A 231 -14.86 5.16 11.77
N GLN A 232 -15.46 5.06 10.59
CA GLN A 232 -16.85 4.66 10.45
C GLN A 232 -17.09 3.90 9.15
N LYS A 233 -18.04 2.96 9.20
CA LYS A 233 -18.59 2.35 7.99
C LYS A 233 -19.53 3.35 7.33
N ALA A 234 -19.22 3.80 6.12
CA ALA A 234 -20.16 4.58 5.33
C ALA A 234 -21.20 3.64 4.69
N ALA A 235 -22.49 3.96 4.83
CA ALA A 235 -23.56 3.16 4.28
C ALA A 235 -23.50 3.18 2.74
N THR A 236 -23.54 1.99 2.12
CA THR A 236 -23.44 1.71 0.66
C THR A 236 -22.09 1.92 -0.03
N ARG A 237 -21.03 2.41 0.63
CA ARG A 237 -19.61 2.34 0.22
C ARG A 237 -18.73 2.52 1.46
N LEU A 238 -18.05 1.47 1.92
CA LEU A 238 -17.08 1.48 3.04
C LEU A 238 -15.90 2.41 2.65
N GLU A 239 -15.22 3.21 3.47
CA GLU A 239 -15.14 3.58 4.90
C GLU A 239 -14.91 5.09 4.95
N THR A 240 -15.20 5.81 6.05
CA THR A 240 -14.58 7.14 6.26
C THR A 240 -13.52 6.96 7.33
N VAL A 241 -12.28 7.31 7.02
CA VAL A 241 -11.24 7.59 8.02
C VAL A 241 -11.12 9.11 8.12
N PRO A 242 -11.92 9.79 8.96
CA PRO A 242 -11.50 11.08 9.48
C PRO A 242 -10.29 10.87 10.39
N VAL A 243 -9.06 11.11 9.90
CA VAL A 243 -7.99 11.54 10.79
C VAL A 243 -8.13 13.05 10.86
N SER A 244 -9.01 13.46 11.75
CA SER A 244 -9.20 14.86 12.10
C SER A 244 -8.31 15.21 13.28
N PHE A 245 -7.89 16.47 13.35
CA PHE A 245 -7.18 17.10 14.48
C PHE A 245 -8.12 18.10 15.12
#